data_AF-A0A7C5NA96-F1
#
_entry.id   AF-A0A7C5NA96-F1
#
_cell.length_a   1.000
_cell.length_b   1.000
_cell.length_c   1.000
_cell.angle_alpha   90.00
_cell.angle_beta   90.00
_cell.angle_gamma   90.00
#
_symmetry.space_group_name_H-M   'P 1'
#
loop_
_entity.id
_entity.type
_entity.pdbx_description
1 polymer ?
#
loop_
_entity_poly.entity_id
_entity_poly.type
_entity_poly.pdbx_seq_one_letter_code
_entity_poly.pdbx_strand_id
1 'polypeptide(L)' 'MPGEQQEEFVATLAAGGTPANLTDQDAAMLAYARKLTRTPAEIAREDVEKLRGAGFDDRAI' A
#
# COMPACT_ATOMS: atom_id res chain seq x y z
N MET A 1 -0.69 -1.53 26.17
CA MET A 1 -1.76 -2.55 25.95
C MET A 1 -1.81 -2.91 24.46
N PRO A 2 -2.25 -4.10 24.02
CA PRO A 2 -2.22 -4.47 22.60
C PRO A 2 -3.05 -3.55 21.67
N GLY A 3 -4.06 -2.86 22.20
CA GLY A 3 -4.93 -1.97 21.41
C GLY A 3 -4.29 -0.64 20.99
N GLU A 4 -3.39 -0.06 21.80
CA GLU A 4 -2.80 1.27 21.53
C GLU A 4 -1.92 1.27 20.27
N GLN A 5 -1.14 0.20 20.05
CA GLN A 5 -0.32 0.04 18.83
C GLN A 5 -1.18 -0.12 17.57
N GLN A 6 -2.34 -0.75 17.69
CA GLN A 6 -3.25 -0.97 16.59
C GLN A 6 -3.95 0.34 16.19
N GLU A 7 -4.36 1.14 17.17
CA GLU A 7 -4.90 2.48 16.95
C GLU A 7 -3.88 3.42 16.30
N GLU A 8 -2.62 3.41 16.76
CA GLU A 8 -1.55 4.21 16.17
C GLU A 8 -1.26 3.82 14.71
N PHE A 9 -1.27 2.51 14.43
CA PHE A 9 -1.12 1.99 13.07
C PHE A 9 -2.25 2.48 12.15
N VAL A 10 -3.49 2.36 12.60
CA VAL A 10 -4.68 2.83 11.86
C VAL A 10 -4.66 4.35 11.67
N ALA A 11 -4.31 5.11 12.73
CA ALA A 11 -4.21 6.56 12.67
C ALA A 11 -3.14 7.00 11.66
N THR A 12 -1.99 6.32 11.61
CA THR A 12 -0.91 6.61 10.66
C THR A 12 -1.38 6.39 9.22
N LEU A 13 -2.09 5.29 8.94
CA LEU A 13 -2.67 5.03 7.62
C LEU A 13 -3.73 6.08 7.23
N ALA A 14 -4.63 6.42 8.15
CA ALA A 14 -5.69 7.39 7.95
C ALA A 14 -5.14 8.79 7.64
N ALA A 15 -4.02 9.18 8.27
CA ALA A 15 -3.32 10.42 7.99
C ALA A 15 -2.55 10.40 6.65
N GLY A 16 -2.53 9.29 5.93
CA GLY A 16 -1.76 9.15 4.69
C GLY A 16 -0.26 8.95 4.92
N GLY A 17 0.13 8.48 6.11
CA GLY A 17 1.49 8.04 6.44
C GLY A 17 1.73 6.58 6.07
N THR A 18 2.97 6.12 6.17
CA THR A 18 3.36 4.72 5.94
C THR A 18 3.83 4.15 7.28
N PRO A 19 3.06 3.26 7.93
CA PRO A 19 3.46 2.64 9.19
C PRO A 19 4.78 1.86 9.05
N ALA A 20 5.56 1.81 10.13
CA ALA A 20 6.88 1.15 10.13
C ALA A 20 6.81 -0.39 10.01
N ASN A 21 5.69 -1.01 10.37
CA ASN A 21 5.53 -2.46 10.45
C ASN A 21 4.74 -3.05 9.27
N LEU A 22 4.75 -2.39 8.11
CA LEU A 22 4.14 -2.96 6.90
C LEU A 22 5.04 -4.04 6.30
N THR A 23 4.42 -5.09 5.77
CA THR A 23 5.12 -6.03 4.90
C THR A 23 5.51 -5.33 3.59
N ASP A 24 6.53 -5.82 2.91
CA ASP A 24 6.91 -5.29 1.58
C ASP A 24 5.74 -5.36 0.59
N GLN A 25 4.89 -6.38 0.74
CA GLN A 25 3.68 -6.58 -0.04
C GLN A 25 2.63 -5.48 0.24
N ASP A 26 2.33 -5.19 1.50
CA ASP A 26 1.38 -4.13 1.86
C ASP A 26 1.89 -2.73 1.48
N ALA A 27 3.20 -2.50 1.61
CA ALA A 27 3.83 -1.26 1.20
C ALA A 27 3.69 -1.02 -0.31
N ALA A 28 3.89 -2.07 -1.13
CA ALA A 28 3.69 -2.00 -2.58
C ALA A 28 2.23 -1.71 -2.95
N MET A 29 1.27 -2.38 -2.30
CA MET A 29 -0.16 -2.13 -2.47
C MET A 29 -0.53 -0.69 -2.11
N LEU A 30 -0.06 -0.19 -0.97
CA LEU A 30 -0.36 1.18 -0.51
C LEU A 30 0.21 2.23 -1.46
N ALA A 31 1.43 2.01 -1.98
CA ALA A 31 2.04 2.88 -2.98
C ALA A 31 1.21 2.94 -4.28
N TYR A 32 0.76 1.78 -4.76
CA TYR A 32 -0.12 1.70 -5.93
C TYR A 32 -1.45 2.41 -5.71
N ALA A 33 -2.15 2.12 -4.60
CA ALA A 33 -3.43 2.74 -4.26
C ALA A 33 -3.32 4.27 -4.18
N ARG A 34 -2.22 4.79 -3.62
CA ARG A 34 -1.95 6.25 -3.60
C ARG A 34 -1.77 6.83 -4.99
N LYS A 35 -0.96 6.20 -5.83
CA LYS A 35 -0.70 6.66 -7.20
C LYS A 35 -1.99 6.65 -8.02
N LEU A 36 -2.76 5.56 -7.94
CA LEU A 36 -4.04 5.42 -8.64
C LEU A 36 -5.06 6.50 -8.20
N THR A 37 -5.07 6.85 -6.91
CA THR A 37 -5.97 7.88 -6.39
C THR A 37 -5.55 9.30 -6.77
N ARG A 38 -4.25 9.61 -6.81
CA ARG A 38 -3.73 10.97 -7.04
C ARG A 38 -3.42 11.28 -8.49
N THR A 39 -2.85 10.33 -9.22
CA THR A 39 -2.40 10.48 -10.61
C THR A 39 -2.79 9.25 -11.45
N PRO A 40 -4.10 8.96 -11.59
CA PRO A 40 -4.57 7.78 -12.33
C PRO A 40 -4.07 7.75 -13.79
N ALA A 41 -3.91 8.91 -14.43
CA ALA A 41 -3.42 9.02 -15.80
C ALA A 41 -1.93 8.63 -15.97
N GLU A 42 -1.17 8.57 -14.88
CA GLU A 42 0.24 8.17 -14.86
C GLU A 42 0.45 6.70 -14.50
N ILE A 43 -0.63 5.95 -14.27
CA ILE A 43 -0.55 4.51 -14.02
C ILE A 43 -0.06 3.83 -15.29
N ALA A 44 1.00 3.05 -15.13
CA ALA A 44 1.67 2.36 -16.21
C ALA A 44 1.86 0.88 -15.86
N ARG A 45 2.26 0.10 -16.87
CA ARG A 45 2.42 -1.35 -16.73
C ARG A 45 3.44 -1.71 -15.64
N GLU A 46 4.45 -0.88 -15.47
CA GLU A 46 5.50 -1.03 -14.48
C GLU A 46 4.95 -0.99 -13.05
N ASP A 47 3.84 -0.29 -12.80
CA ASP A 47 3.21 -0.26 -11.48
C ASP A 47 2.53 -1.60 -11.15
N VAL A 48 1.91 -2.23 -12.15
CA VAL A 48 1.33 -3.57 -12.04
C VAL A 48 2.42 -4.63 -11.88
N GLU A 49 3.53 -4.50 -12.59
CA GLU A 49 4.66 -5.42 -12.49
C GLU A 49 5.34 -5.36 -11.11
N LYS A 50 5.38 -4.19 -10.46
CA LYS A 50 5.84 -4.06 -9.07
C LYS A 50 4.93 -4.83 -8.10
N LEU A 51 3.62 -4.80 -8.29
CA LEU A 51 2.69 -5.59 -7.47
C LEU A 51 2.91 -7.09 -7.66
N ARG A 52 3.08 -7.56 -8.90
CA ARG A 52 3.44 -8.97 -9.15
C ARG A 52 4.76 -9.36 -8.50
N GLY A 53 5.78 -8.49 -8.59
CA GLY A 53 7.07 -8.68 -7.95
C GLY A 53 6.99 -8.75 -6.42
N ALA A 54 5.98 -8.12 -5.82
CA ALA A 54 5.69 -8.17 -4.40
C ALA A 54 4.83 -9.39 -3.98
N GLY A 55 4.47 -10.27 -4.93
CA GLY A 55 3.74 -11.52 -4.67
C GLY A 55 2.23 -11.45 -4.89
N PHE A 56 1.69 -10.37 -5.47
CA PHE A 56 0.28 -10.32 -5.87
C PHE A 56 0.02 -11.11 -7.16
N ASP A 57 -1.08 -11.87 -7.18
CA ASP A 57 -1.60 -12.47 -8.41
C ASP A 57 -2.49 -11.49 -9.18
N ASP A 58 -2.82 -11.82 -10.43
CA ASP A 58 -3.63 -10.97 -11.31
C ASP A 58 -5.06 -10.75 -10.82
N ARG A 59 -5.55 -11.57 -9.88
CA ARG A 59 -6.87 -11.39 -9.28
C ARG A 59 -6.82 -10.40 -8.13
N ALA A 60 -5.71 -10.33 -7.42
CA ALA A 60 -5.47 -9.43 -6.30
C ALA A 60 -5.07 -8.02 -6.72
N ILE A 61 -4.55 -7.85 -7.95
CA ILE A 61 -4.25 -6.56 -8.58
C ILE A 61 -5.51 -5.94 -9.18
#